data_AF-T1GGR0-F1
#
_entry.id   AF-T1GGR0-F1
#
_cell.length_a   1.000
_cell.length_b   1.000
_cell.length_c   1.000
_cell.angle_alpha   90.00
_cell.angle_beta   90.00
_cell.angle_gamma   90.00
#
_symmetry.space_group_name_H-M   'P 1'
#
loop_
_entity.id
_entity.type
_entity.pdbx_description
1 polymer ?
#
loop_
_entity_poly.entity_id
_entity_poly.type
_entity_poly.pdbx_seq_one_letter_code
_entity_poly.pdbx_strand_id
1 'polypeptide(L)'
;MASNLVRDLEHVELEYEALINKLPTDCSQVELGNNNRSGLYLIVPLGHQHPIFSHCANGWTTVQNRYDGSVDFNRSWADYAKGFGTPSGEYWVGNDILHSLTSDNCTKLKIIMKDIYENTWVAEYDYFYIASKADGFVYTSIDVDRDISNTHCAANYEGGWWFSHCQHANLNGRYNLGLTWFDAARNEWIAVKSSQMLITKREKCYEIDEFANKSSSTTPSTVLANENGRPSSV
;
A
#
# COMPACT_ATOMS: atom_id res chain seq x y z
N MET A 1 21.95 1.92 -43.38
CA MET A 1 22.45 1.96 -41.99
C MET A 1 21.31 2.22 -41.00
N ALA A 2 20.48 3.26 -41.17
CA ALA A 2 19.33 3.52 -40.27
C ALA A 2 18.26 2.41 -40.25
N SER A 3 18.00 1.74 -41.38
CA SER A 3 17.01 0.65 -41.47
C SER A 3 17.35 -0.58 -40.64
N ASN A 4 18.65 -0.88 -40.47
CA ASN A 4 19.09 -2.01 -39.66
C ASN A 4 18.97 -1.66 -38.18
N LEU A 5 19.36 -0.44 -37.78
CA LEU A 5 19.25 0.04 -36.41
C LEU A 5 17.78 0.06 -35.92
N VAL A 6 16.84 0.51 -36.77
CA VAL A 6 15.41 0.53 -36.44
C VAL A 6 14.88 -0.90 -36.23
N ARG A 7 15.19 -1.84 -37.14
CA ARG A 7 14.77 -3.24 -37.01
C ARG A 7 15.38 -3.91 -35.78
N ASP A 8 16.65 -3.62 -35.48
CA ASP A 8 17.34 -4.19 -34.32
C ASP A 8 16.75 -3.63 -33.01
N LEU A 9 16.32 -2.36 -32.99
CA LEU A 9 15.59 -1.75 -31.87
C LEU A 9 14.18 -2.36 -31.69
N GLU A 10 13.42 -2.53 -32.77
CA GLU A 10 12.09 -3.19 -32.74
C GLU A 10 12.18 -4.61 -32.18
N HIS A 11 13.25 -5.35 -32.53
CA HIS A 11 13.48 -6.68 -31.99
C HIS A 11 13.73 -6.67 -30.49
N VAL A 12 14.56 -5.74 -29.99
CA VAL A 12 14.84 -5.58 -28.56
C VAL A 12 13.57 -5.19 -27.79
N GLU A 13 12.72 -4.33 -28.36
CA GLU A 13 11.45 -3.94 -27.76
C GLU A 13 10.50 -5.13 -27.64
N LEU A 14 10.37 -5.95 -28.68
CA LEU A 14 9.56 -7.19 -28.63
C LEU A 14 10.07 -8.19 -27.60
N GLU A 15 11.39 -8.36 -27.48
CA GLU A 15 11.98 -9.24 -26.47
C GLU A 15 11.74 -8.72 -25.04
N TYR A 16 11.85 -7.41 -24.84
CA TYR A 16 11.57 -6.76 -23.57
C TYR A 16 10.10 -6.95 -23.15
N GLU A 17 9.17 -6.68 -24.05
CA GLU A 17 7.73 -6.89 -23.81
C GLU A 17 7.41 -8.36 -23.52
N ALA A 18 8.05 -9.29 -24.25
CA ALA A 18 7.88 -10.72 -24.00
C ALA A 18 8.39 -11.17 -22.62
N LEU A 19 9.40 -10.49 -22.06
CA LEU A 19 9.90 -10.73 -20.71
C LEU A 19 8.96 -10.14 -19.66
N ILE A 20 8.50 -8.90 -19.86
CA ILE A 20 7.53 -8.24 -18.97
C ILE A 20 6.25 -9.05 -18.83
N ASN A 21 5.70 -9.52 -19.95
CA ASN A 21 4.45 -10.29 -19.96
C ASN A 21 4.53 -11.64 -19.23
N LYS A 22 5.74 -12.10 -18.88
CA LYS A 22 5.96 -13.31 -18.07
C LYS A 22 6.16 -13.00 -16.59
N LEU A 23 6.35 -11.74 -16.21
CA LEU A 23 6.48 -11.36 -14.82
C LEU A 23 5.11 -11.41 -14.12
N PRO A 24 5.08 -11.80 -12.84
CA PRO A 24 3.86 -11.78 -12.06
C PRO A 24 3.34 -10.36 -11.89
N THR A 25 2.02 -10.20 -11.93
CA THR A 25 1.39 -8.87 -11.78
C THR A 25 1.38 -8.37 -10.34
N ASP A 26 1.38 -9.30 -9.38
CA ASP A 26 1.52 -9.05 -7.96
C ASP A 26 2.11 -10.29 -7.26
N CYS A 27 2.32 -10.21 -5.94
CA CYS A 27 2.97 -11.29 -5.19
C CYS A 27 2.12 -12.56 -5.07
N SER A 28 0.80 -12.53 -5.35
CA SER A 28 -0.06 -13.72 -5.33
C SER A 28 0.25 -14.70 -6.47
N GLN A 29 0.85 -14.20 -7.56
CA GLN A 29 1.26 -14.99 -8.72
C GLN A 29 2.71 -15.46 -8.67
N VAL A 30 3.46 -15.05 -7.64
CA VAL A 30 4.83 -15.52 -7.44
C VAL A 30 4.78 -16.98 -7.01
N GLU A 31 5.24 -17.87 -7.89
CA GLU A 31 5.36 -19.30 -7.58
C GLU A 31 6.39 -19.51 -6.46
N LEU A 32 5.88 -19.65 -5.24
CA LEU A 32 6.67 -20.07 -4.09
C LEU A 32 6.92 -21.58 -4.26
N GLY A 33 8.05 -21.96 -4.88
CA GLY A 33 8.52 -23.34 -4.80
C GLY A 33 8.56 -23.83 -3.34
N ASN A 34 8.70 -25.13 -3.11
CA ASN A 34 8.59 -25.85 -1.80
C ASN A 34 9.28 -25.25 -0.55
N ASN A 35 10.03 -24.16 -0.67
CA ASN A 35 10.78 -23.49 0.39
C ASN A 35 10.16 -22.16 0.89
N ASN A 36 8.93 -21.82 0.51
CA ASN A 36 8.18 -20.69 1.09
C ASN A 36 9.02 -19.40 1.27
N ARG A 37 9.71 -18.97 0.20
CA ARG A 37 10.74 -17.93 0.29
C ARG A 37 10.11 -16.55 0.26
N SER A 38 10.05 -15.89 1.41
CA SER A 38 9.90 -14.44 1.49
C SER A 38 11.12 -13.76 0.89
N GLY A 39 10.94 -12.68 0.12
CA GLY A 39 12.07 -11.97 -0.48
C GLY A 39 11.68 -10.91 -1.49
N LEU A 40 12.68 -10.39 -2.21
CA LEU A 40 12.49 -9.42 -3.28
C LEU A 40 12.18 -10.11 -4.61
N TYR A 41 11.16 -9.61 -5.28
CA TYR A 41 10.73 -10.07 -6.60
C TYR A 41 10.46 -8.87 -7.51
N LEU A 42 10.57 -9.09 -8.82
CA LEU A 42 10.07 -8.16 -9.82
C LEU A 42 8.62 -8.49 -10.13
N ILE A 43 7.76 -7.48 -10.02
CA ILE A 43 6.34 -7.56 -10.40
C ILE A 43 6.00 -6.46 -11.40
N VAL A 44 4.95 -6.67 -12.19
CA VAL A 44 4.44 -5.68 -13.16
C VAL A 44 2.96 -5.44 -12.88
N PRO A 45 2.62 -4.47 -12.00
CA PRO A 45 1.23 -4.15 -11.69
C PRO A 45 0.42 -3.83 -12.96
N LEU A 46 -0.86 -4.20 -12.98
CA LEU A 46 -1.73 -3.95 -14.12
C LEU A 46 -1.76 -2.45 -14.46
N GLY A 47 -1.65 -2.12 -15.76
CA GLY A 47 -1.61 -0.74 -16.24
C GLY A 47 -0.25 -0.05 -16.11
N HIS A 48 0.77 -0.73 -15.57
CA HIS A 48 2.15 -0.24 -15.58
C HIS A 48 2.99 -0.95 -16.65
N GLN A 49 3.84 -0.18 -17.32
CA GLN A 49 4.72 -0.69 -18.39
C GLN A 49 6.10 -1.12 -17.89
N HIS A 50 6.46 -0.77 -16.65
CA HIS A 50 7.80 -1.02 -16.12
C HIS A 50 7.74 -1.91 -14.87
N PRO A 51 8.58 -2.95 -14.78
CA PRO A 51 8.70 -3.76 -13.58
C PRO A 51 9.15 -2.95 -12.37
N ILE A 52 8.63 -3.31 -11.20
CA ILE A 52 9.04 -2.76 -9.92
C ILE A 52 9.56 -3.87 -9.00
N PHE A 53 10.47 -3.53 -8.10
CA PHE A 53 10.82 -4.42 -7.00
C PHE A 53 9.75 -4.36 -5.92
N SER A 54 9.35 -5.53 -5.44
CA SER A 54 8.45 -5.67 -4.31
C SER A 54 8.96 -6.77 -3.38
N HIS A 55 8.75 -6.58 -2.07
CA HIS A 55 8.92 -7.67 -1.12
C HIS A 55 7.65 -8.53 -1.10
N CYS A 56 7.80 -9.81 -1.40
CA CYS A 56 6.73 -10.80 -1.42
C CYS A 56 6.93 -11.81 -0.30
N ALA A 57 5.86 -12.14 0.42
CA ALA A 57 5.84 -13.16 1.45
C ALA A 57 4.51 -13.92 1.44
N ASN A 58 4.53 -15.22 1.14
CA ASN A 58 3.32 -16.08 1.17
C ASN A 58 2.13 -15.52 0.35
N GLY A 59 2.40 -14.99 -0.85
CA GLY A 59 1.36 -14.37 -1.69
C GLY A 59 1.00 -12.92 -1.34
N TRP A 60 1.62 -12.35 -0.30
CA TRP A 60 1.40 -10.95 0.10
C TRP A 60 2.45 -10.03 -0.49
N THR A 61 2.00 -8.89 -1.00
CA THR A 61 2.82 -7.76 -1.43
C THR A 61 2.95 -6.79 -0.26
N THR A 62 4.16 -6.57 0.25
CA THR A 62 4.40 -5.49 1.21
C THR A 62 4.23 -4.15 0.48
N VAL A 63 3.55 -3.18 1.10
CA VAL A 63 3.31 -1.84 0.51
C VAL A 63 3.80 -0.71 1.40
N GLN A 64 4.00 -1.00 2.69
CA GLN A 64 4.68 -0.12 3.65
C GLN A 64 5.47 -0.98 4.64
N ASN A 65 6.65 -0.50 5.03
CA ASN A 65 7.44 -1.09 6.10
C ASN A 65 8.10 0.02 6.94
N ARG A 66 7.97 -0.05 8.27
CA ARG A 66 8.63 0.81 9.28
C ARG A 66 9.19 -0.04 10.41
N TYR A 67 10.42 0.19 10.85
CA TYR A 67 11.04 -0.52 11.97
C TYR A 67 12.30 0.15 12.56
N ASP A 68 12.89 1.17 11.93
CA ASP A 68 14.13 1.79 12.42
C ASP A 68 14.25 3.30 12.18
N GLY A 69 13.34 3.92 11.42
CA GLY A 69 13.39 5.34 11.09
C GLY A 69 14.49 5.73 10.12
N SER A 70 15.07 4.78 9.38
CA SER A 70 16.12 5.03 8.38
C SER A 70 15.64 5.85 7.18
N VAL A 71 14.32 5.89 6.94
CA VAL A 71 13.72 6.65 5.84
C VAL A 71 12.78 7.71 6.42
N ASP A 72 12.92 8.93 5.89
CA ASP A 72 11.99 10.02 6.21
C ASP A 72 10.67 9.84 5.45
N PHE A 73 9.55 9.81 6.18
CA PHE A 73 8.19 9.71 5.66
C PHE A 73 7.46 11.06 5.63
N ASN A 74 8.07 12.14 6.13
CA ASN A 74 7.51 13.49 6.01
C ASN A 74 7.73 14.04 4.59
N ARG A 75 6.97 13.51 3.63
CA ARG A 75 7.20 13.67 2.20
C ARG A 75 6.06 14.39 1.49
N SER A 76 6.38 14.94 0.32
CA SER A 76 5.43 15.61 -0.57
C SER A 76 4.40 14.64 -1.16
N TRP A 77 3.30 15.17 -1.68
CA TRP A 77 2.29 14.38 -2.38
C TRP A 77 2.88 13.65 -3.59
N ALA A 78 3.78 14.33 -4.31
CA ALA A 78 4.46 13.77 -5.47
C ALA A 78 5.37 12.59 -5.10
N ASP A 79 6.08 12.69 -3.97
CA ASP A 79 6.88 11.58 -3.45
C ASP A 79 6.01 10.40 -3.03
N TYR A 80 4.89 10.66 -2.34
CA TYR A 80 3.92 9.62 -1.98
C TYR A 80 3.25 8.97 -3.19
N ALA A 81 3.00 9.73 -4.27
CA ALA A 81 2.50 9.18 -5.51
C ALA A 81 3.51 8.21 -6.17
N LYS A 82 4.78 8.62 -6.23
CA LYS A 82 5.87 7.85 -6.84
C LYS A 82 6.35 6.67 -5.98
N GLY A 83 6.33 6.81 -4.67
CA GLY A 83 6.98 5.89 -3.72
C GLY A 83 8.41 6.30 -3.37
N PHE A 84 8.87 5.81 -2.21
CA PHE A 84 10.19 6.14 -1.66
C PHE A 84 10.68 5.05 -0.69
N GLY A 85 11.97 5.09 -0.36
CA GLY A 85 12.62 4.03 0.41
C GLY A 85 13.02 2.84 -0.47
N THR A 86 13.24 1.68 0.16
CA THR A 86 13.60 0.44 -0.58
C THR A 86 12.76 -0.75 -0.11
N PRO A 87 12.30 -1.63 -1.00
CA PRO A 87 11.51 -2.81 -0.61
C PRO A 87 12.21 -3.76 0.39
N SER A 88 13.55 -3.70 0.51
CA SER A 88 14.34 -4.44 1.50
C SER A 88 14.49 -3.76 2.86
N GLY A 89 14.06 -2.50 2.99
CA GLY A 89 14.19 -1.68 4.20
C GLY A 89 12.88 -0.97 4.53
N GLU A 90 12.94 0.23 5.11
CA GLU A 90 11.76 1.07 5.24
C GLU A 90 11.35 1.63 3.88
N TYR A 91 10.06 1.58 3.55
CA TYR A 91 9.57 2.08 2.28
C TYR A 91 8.06 2.33 2.24
N TRP A 92 7.68 3.11 1.24
CA TRP A 92 6.33 3.27 0.75
C TRP A 92 6.29 2.94 -0.73
N VAL A 93 5.41 2.03 -1.15
CA VAL A 93 5.36 1.52 -2.53
C VAL A 93 5.02 2.59 -3.58
N GLY A 94 4.33 3.65 -3.17
CA GLY A 94 3.83 4.70 -4.06
C GLY A 94 2.35 4.52 -4.37
N ASN A 95 1.59 5.61 -4.31
CA ASN A 95 0.13 5.58 -4.49
C ASN A 95 -0.27 5.25 -5.94
N ASP A 96 0.55 5.59 -6.94
CA ASP A 96 0.31 5.21 -8.34
C ASP A 96 0.31 3.66 -8.49
N ILE A 97 1.28 3.00 -7.86
CA ILE A 97 1.37 1.54 -7.82
C ILE A 97 0.26 0.93 -6.96
N LEU A 98 0.02 1.50 -5.78
CA LEU A 98 -0.95 0.96 -4.84
C LEU A 98 -2.39 1.05 -5.38
N HIS A 99 -2.73 2.14 -6.09
CA HIS A 99 -3.97 2.24 -6.86
C HIS A 99 -4.06 1.11 -7.90
N SER A 100 -3.01 0.92 -8.71
CA SER A 100 -2.99 -0.10 -9.76
C SER A 100 -3.23 -1.50 -9.20
N LEU A 101 -2.56 -1.84 -8.09
CA LEU A 101 -2.68 -3.13 -7.41
C LEU A 101 -4.06 -3.36 -6.77
N THR A 102 -4.77 -2.29 -6.40
CA THR A 102 -6.05 -2.37 -5.67
C THR A 102 -7.28 -2.08 -6.54
N SER A 103 -7.07 -1.60 -7.77
CA SER A 103 -8.11 -1.05 -8.64
C SER A 103 -9.19 -2.03 -9.11
N ASP A 104 -8.94 -3.33 -8.98
CA ASP A 104 -9.87 -4.40 -9.33
C ASP A 104 -10.94 -4.68 -8.26
N ASN A 105 -10.92 -3.90 -7.16
CA ASN A 105 -11.81 -4.08 -6.00
C ASN A 105 -11.77 -5.51 -5.42
N CYS A 106 -10.68 -6.24 -5.65
CA CYS A 106 -10.46 -7.57 -5.08
C CYS A 106 -9.15 -7.64 -4.29
N THR A 107 -8.91 -6.62 -3.48
CA THR A 107 -7.71 -6.59 -2.65
C THR A 107 -8.11 -6.48 -1.19
N LYS A 108 -7.46 -7.28 -0.34
CA LYS A 108 -7.53 -7.15 1.11
C LYS A 108 -6.22 -6.60 1.65
N LEU A 109 -6.30 -5.90 2.77
CA LEU A 109 -5.17 -5.32 3.47
C LEU A 109 -4.99 -5.98 4.82
N LYS A 110 -3.74 -6.22 5.20
CA LYS A 110 -3.33 -6.63 6.53
C LYS A 110 -2.23 -5.68 7.02
N ILE A 111 -2.44 -5.13 8.20
CA ILE A 111 -1.47 -4.29 8.89
C ILE A 111 -0.98 -5.07 10.10
N ILE A 112 0.31 -5.38 10.12
CA ILE A 112 0.98 -6.01 11.26
C ILE A 112 1.77 -4.92 11.98
N MET A 113 1.54 -4.76 13.28
CA MET A 113 2.22 -3.80 14.13
C MET A 113 2.88 -4.51 15.29
N LYS A 114 4.03 -4.00 15.72
CA LYS A 114 4.65 -4.37 16.98
C LYS A 114 4.70 -3.15 17.87
N ASP A 115 4.25 -3.26 19.11
CA ASP A 115 4.36 -2.16 20.07
C ASP A 115 5.74 -2.09 20.74
N ILE A 116 5.97 -1.05 21.53
CA ILE A 116 7.23 -0.84 22.27
C ILE A 116 7.49 -1.89 23.37
N TYR A 117 6.48 -2.70 23.72
CA TYR A 117 6.58 -3.81 24.67
C TYR A 117 6.71 -5.16 23.97
N GLU A 118 6.95 -5.15 22.65
CA GLU A 118 7.10 -6.32 21.78
C GLU A 118 5.82 -7.13 21.54
N ASN A 119 4.63 -6.64 21.91
CA ASN A 119 3.38 -7.30 21.56
C ASN A 119 3.04 -7.08 20.09
N THR A 120 2.42 -8.09 19.47
CA THR A 120 2.01 -8.03 18.06
C THR A 120 0.52 -7.75 17.94
N TRP A 121 0.18 -6.82 17.05
CA TRP A 121 -1.17 -6.38 16.75
C TRP A 121 -1.42 -6.52 15.26
N VAL A 122 -2.61 -6.98 14.90
CA VAL A 122 -2.99 -7.17 13.50
C VAL A 122 -4.34 -6.52 13.23
N ALA A 123 -4.41 -5.68 12.21
CA ALA A 123 -5.66 -5.13 11.67
C ALA A 123 -5.84 -5.63 10.23
N GLU A 124 -6.99 -6.25 9.94
CA GLU A 124 -7.32 -6.77 8.61
C GLU A 124 -8.54 -6.05 8.04
N TYR A 125 -8.50 -5.81 6.73
CA TYR A 125 -9.58 -5.20 5.96
C TYR A 125 -9.86 -6.08 4.76
N ASP A 126 -11.06 -6.66 4.71
CA ASP A 126 -11.48 -7.55 3.64
C ASP A 126 -11.64 -6.84 2.29
N TYR A 127 -11.81 -5.52 2.29
CA TYR A 127 -11.90 -4.70 1.09
C TYR A 127 -10.94 -3.52 1.27
N PHE A 128 -10.00 -3.37 0.35
CA PHE A 128 -9.04 -2.28 0.34
C PHE A 128 -8.85 -1.76 -1.08
N TYR A 129 -9.10 -0.47 -1.26
CA TYR A 129 -8.99 0.22 -2.54
C TYR A 129 -8.51 1.65 -2.31
N ILE A 130 -7.66 2.14 -3.22
CA ILE A 130 -7.27 3.55 -3.27
C ILE A 130 -7.80 4.18 -4.55
N ALA A 131 -8.35 5.38 -4.43
CA ALA A 131 -8.85 6.17 -5.55
C ALA A 131 -7.74 6.51 -6.57
N SER A 132 -8.13 6.97 -7.75
CA SER A 132 -7.15 7.30 -8.79
C SER A 132 -6.32 8.55 -8.44
N LYS A 133 -5.25 8.78 -9.19
CA LYS A 133 -4.47 10.02 -9.13
C LYS A 133 -5.32 11.26 -9.42
N ALA A 134 -6.29 11.14 -10.33
CA ALA A 134 -7.22 12.23 -10.67
C ALA A 134 -8.13 12.60 -9.49
N ASP A 135 -8.48 11.62 -8.67
CA ASP A 135 -9.21 11.79 -7.41
C ASP A 135 -8.29 12.11 -6.23
N GLY A 136 -6.99 12.33 -6.49
CA GLY A 136 -5.99 12.68 -5.49
C GLY A 136 -5.64 11.54 -4.51
N PHE A 137 -5.99 10.29 -4.84
CA PHE A 137 -5.91 9.12 -3.97
C PHE A 137 -6.74 9.19 -2.67
N VAL A 138 -7.49 10.29 -2.45
CA VAL A 138 -8.05 10.69 -1.15
C VAL A 138 -6.96 10.72 -0.07
N TYR A 139 -5.77 11.22 -0.42
CA TYR A 139 -4.58 11.19 0.44
C TYR A 139 -4.09 12.60 0.77
N THR A 140 -3.70 12.78 2.04
CA THR A 140 -3.14 14.02 2.59
C THR A 140 -1.64 13.86 2.80
N SER A 141 -0.86 14.88 2.45
CA SER A 141 0.60 14.97 2.63
C SER A 141 0.98 16.38 3.12
N ILE A 142 2.24 16.63 3.47
CA ILE A 142 2.68 17.92 4.04
C ILE A 142 2.35 19.17 3.19
N ASP A 143 2.25 18.98 1.88
CA ASP A 143 2.03 20.02 0.87
C ASP A 143 0.62 19.98 0.25
N VAL A 144 -0.20 18.99 0.60
CA VAL A 144 -1.56 18.85 0.07
C VAL A 144 -2.52 18.43 1.16
N ASP A 145 -3.41 19.37 1.53
CA ASP A 145 -4.44 19.18 2.54
C ASP A 145 -5.74 18.63 1.93
N ARG A 146 -6.05 17.37 2.24
CA ARG A 146 -7.28 16.67 1.81
C ARG A 146 -8.00 15.97 2.97
N ASP A 147 -7.63 16.32 4.20
CA ASP A 147 -8.31 15.79 5.37
C ASP A 147 -9.61 16.57 5.66
N ILE A 148 -10.43 16.04 6.56
CA ILE A 148 -11.74 16.63 6.93
C ILE A 148 -11.57 17.53 8.19
N SER A 149 -10.35 17.67 8.69
CA SER A 149 -10.07 18.43 9.90
C SER A 149 -10.07 19.93 9.62
N ASN A 150 -10.18 20.73 10.69
CA ASN A 150 -9.98 22.18 10.63
C ASN A 150 -8.49 22.56 10.62
N THR A 151 -7.59 21.57 10.68
CA THR A 151 -6.14 21.73 10.75
C THR A 151 -5.49 20.77 9.77
N HIS A 152 -4.39 21.16 9.15
CA HIS A 152 -3.66 20.28 8.25
C HIS A 152 -2.96 19.14 9.01
N CYS A 153 -3.54 17.94 9.00
CA CYS A 153 -3.06 16.82 9.81
C CYS A 153 -1.66 16.38 9.38
N ALA A 154 -1.42 16.21 8.08
CA ALA A 154 -0.11 15.75 7.61
C ALA A 154 1.03 16.73 7.95
N ALA A 155 0.78 18.04 7.91
CA ALA A 155 1.76 19.03 8.35
C ALA A 155 2.00 18.99 9.87
N ASN A 156 0.95 18.77 10.67
CA ASN A 156 1.07 18.72 12.13
C ASN A 156 1.73 17.42 12.65
N TYR A 157 1.50 16.31 11.97
CA TYR A 157 1.95 14.99 12.41
C TYR A 157 3.07 14.38 11.55
N GLU A 158 3.61 15.18 10.63
CA GLU A 158 4.82 14.92 9.85
C GLU A 158 4.80 13.53 9.17
N GLY A 159 3.74 13.28 8.40
CA GLY A 159 3.56 12.05 7.65
C GLY A 159 2.30 12.09 6.78
N GLY A 160 2.34 11.46 5.61
CA GLY A 160 1.18 11.32 4.75
C GLY A 160 0.28 10.15 5.18
N TRP A 161 -1.04 10.36 5.13
CA TRP A 161 -2.03 9.33 5.47
C TRP A 161 -3.41 9.64 4.87
N TRP A 162 -4.31 8.67 4.95
CA TRP A 162 -5.75 8.87 4.72
C TRP A 162 -6.39 9.48 5.98
N PHE A 163 -6.02 10.71 6.31
CA PHE A 163 -6.55 11.40 7.49
C PHE A 163 -8.01 11.81 7.31
N SER A 164 -8.77 11.67 8.39
CA SER A 164 -10.16 12.15 8.54
C SER A 164 -10.13 13.35 9.50
N HIS A 165 -10.48 13.19 10.78
CA HIS A 165 -10.33 14.22 11.81
C HIS A 165 -8.98 14.09 12.56
N CYS A 166 -7.89 14.07 11.80
CA CYS A 166 -6.54 13.76 12.30
C CYS A 166 -6.48 12.40 13.03
N GLN A 167 -5.68 12.26 14.10
CA GLN A 167 -5.11 10.94 14.39
C GLN A 167 -5.95 10.08 15.33
N HIS A 168 -6.35 8.92 14.79
CA HIS A 168 -6.45 7.65 15.52
C HIS A 168 -5.40 6.64 15.02
N ALA A 169 -4.67 6.91 13.94
CA ALA A 169 -3.54 6.11 13.48
C ALA A 169 -2.52 6.97 12.73
N ASN A 170 -1.23 6.69 12.91
CA ASN A 170 -0.14 7.34 12.19
C ASN A 170 1.09 6.44 12.06
N LEU A 171 1.00 5.49 11.13
CA LEU A 171 2.11 4.58 10.85
C LEU A 171 3.15 5.22 9.91
N ASN A 172 2.79 6.32 9.25
CA ASN A 172 3.68 7.06 8.38
C ASN A 172 4.29 8.30 9.05
N GLY A 173 4.07 8.48 10.35
CA GLY A 173 4.62 9.60 11.09
C GLY A 173 6.14 9.56 11.20
N ARG A 174 6.67 10.62 11.80
CA ARG A 174 8.08 10.72 12.13
C ARG A 174 8.46 9.72 13.22
N TYR A 175 9.35 8.79 12.86
CA TYR A 175 9.70 7.64 13.70
C TYR A 175 10.19 8.02 15.10
N ASN A 176 11.03 9.06 15.21
CA ASN A 176 11.57 9.53 16.49
C ASN A 176 10.53 10.13 17.45
N LEU A 177 9.34 10.48 16.97
CA LEU A 177 8.23 10.95 17.82
C LEU A 177 7.31 9.80 18.27
N GLY A 178 7.50 8.61 17.71
CA GLY A 178 6.66 7.44 17.92
C GLY A 178 5.57 7.32 16.85
N LEU A 179 5.37 6.10 16.37
CA LEU A 179 4.23 5.74 15.54
C LEU A 179 3.06 5.37 16.46
N THR A 180 1.83 5.65 16.04
CA THR A 180 0.66 5.47 16.91
C THR A 180 -0.47 4.74 16.22
N TRP A 181 -1.23 4.00 17.01
CA TRP A 181 -2.52 3.44 16.64
C TRP A 181 -3.46 3.49 17.84
N PHE A 182 -4.69 3.93 17.66
CA PHE A 182 -5.72 3.98 18.69
C PHE A 182 -6.61 2.75 18.57
N ASP A 183 -6.67 1.96 19.64
CA ASP A 183 -7.61 0.85 19.75
C ASP A 183 -8.92 1.36 20.36
N ALA A 184 -9.91 1.60 19.51
CA ALA A 184 -11.23 2.06 19.92
C ALA A 184 -11.97 1.06 20.83
N ALA A 185 -11.68 -0.24 20.75
CA ALA A 185 -12.34 -1.24 21.60
C ALA A 185 -11.83 -1.20 23.04
N ARG A 186 -10.55 -0.84 23.22
CA ARG A 186 -9.91 -0.68 24.53
C ARG A 186 -9.90 0.78 25.01
N ASN A 187 -10.19 1.73 24.12
CA ASN A 187 -10.04 3.16 24.35
C ASN A 187 -8.59 3.51 24.77
N GLU A 188 -7.61 2.92 24.08
CA GLU A 188 -6.19 2.99 24.43
C GLU A 188 -5.32 3.34 23.20
N TRP A 189 -4.23 4.05 23.47
CA TRP A 189 -3.20 4.35 22.48
C TRP A 189 -2.09 3.31 22.50
N ILE A 190 -1.82 2.72 21.35
CA ILE A 190 -0.71 1.81 21.09
C ILE A 190 0.47 2.63 20.59
N ALA A 191 1.57 2.61 21.33
CA ALA A 191 2.86 3.12 20.89
C ALA A 191 3.52 2.06 19.99
N VAL A 192 3.49 2.29 18.68
CA VAL A 192 3.96 1.36 17.65
C VAL A 192 5.46 1.55 17.44
N LYS A 193 6.20 0.44 17.56
CA LYS A 193 7.63 0.33 17.30
C LYS A 193 7.90 -0.01 15.83
N SER A 194 7.14 -0.94 15.25
CA SER A 194 7.28 -1.31 13.83
C SER A 194 5.93 -1.58 13.20
N SER A 195 5.81 -1.31 11.90
CA SER A 195 4.59 -1.57 11.13
C SER A 195 4.90 -2.15 9.75
N GLN A 196 4.06 -3.07 9.30
CA GLN A 196 4.06 -3.59 7.94
C GLN A 196 2.64 -3.57 7.39
N MET A 197 2.46 -2.92 6.25
CA MET A 197 1.21 -3.01 5.48
C MET A 197 1.42 -3.99 4.33
N LEU A 198 0.52 -4.94 4.20
CA LEU A 198 0.58 -6.04 3.26
C LEU A 198 -0.76 -6.14 2.52
N ILE A 199 -0.72 -6.27 1.20
CA ILE A 199 -1.93 -6.53 0.41
C ILE A 199 -1.85 -7.87 -0.30
N THR A 200 -3.00 -8.47 -0.56
CA THR A 200 -3.11 -9.65 -1.42
C THR A 200 -4.50 -9.71 -2.03
N LYS A 201 -4.66 -10.53 -3.08
CA LYS A 201 -5.97 -10.77 -3.68
C LYS A 201 -6.84 -11.59 -2.74
N ARG A 202 -8.15 -11.33 -2.78
CA ARG A 202 -9.10 -12.16 -2.04
C ARG A 202 -9.37 -13.45 -2.79
N GLU A 203 -9.73 -14.50 -2.06
CA GLU A 203 -10.05 -15.80 -2.66
C GLU A 203 -11.34 -15.76 -3.51
N LYS A 204 -12.26 -14.83 -3.21
CA LYS A 204 -13.58 -14.68 -3.84
C LYS A 204 -13.78 -13.27 -4.41
N CYS A 205 -13.06 -12.97 -5.50
CA CYS A 205 -13.16 -11.68 -6.20
C CYS A 205 -14.48 -11.47 -6.95
N TYR A 206 -15.09 -12.57 -7.42
CA TYR A 206 -16.19 -12.54 -8.39
C TYR A 206 -17.46 -13.23 -7.87
N GLU A 207 -17.54 -13.55 -6.57
CA GLU A 207 -18.82 -13.91 -5.98
C GLU A 207 -19.66 -12.64 -5.86
N ILE A 208 -20.86 -12.67 -6.46
CA ILE A 208 -21.84 -11.60 -6.34
C ILE A 208 -22.21 -11.54 -4.86
N ASP A 209 -21.73 -10.54 -4.14
CA ASP A 209 -22.22 -10.25 -2.80
C ASP A 209 -23.73 -10.00 -2.92
N GLU A 210 -24.57 -10.95 -2.49
CA GLU A 210 -26.02 -10.76 -2.38
C GLU A 210 -26.37 -9.56 -1.46
N PHE A 211 -25.39 -9.06 -0.69
CA PHE A 211 -25.49 -7.84 0.12
C PHE A 211 -25.26 -6.53 -0.66
N ALA A 212 -24.63 -6.54 -1.84
CA ALA A 212 -24.39 -5.34 -2.64
C ALA A 212 -25.66 -4.82 -3.34
N ASN A 213 -26.75 -5.60 -3.36
CA ASN A 213 -28.03 -5.19 -3.95
C ASN A 213 -28.95 -4.40 -2.99
N LYS A 214 -28.43 -3.94 -1.84
CA LYS A 214 -29.17 -3.09 -0.88
C LYS A 214 -28.50 -1.73 -0.62
N SER A 215 -27.95 -1.10 -1.65
CA SER A 215 -27.87 0.37 -1.69
C SER A 215 -27.63 0.87 -3.10
N SER A 216 -28.50 1.78 -3.52
CA SER A 216 -28.45 2.52 -4.77
C SER A 216 -27.13 3.27 -4.99
N SER A 217 -26.62 3.23 -6.23
CA SER A 217 -25.88 4.31 -6.89
C SER A 217 -24.84 5.08 -6.06
N THR A 218 -23.95 4.37 -5.36
CA THR A 218 -22.72 4.96 -4.83
C THR A 218 -21.55 4.28 -5.54
N THR A 219 -20.74 5.08 -6.24
CA THR A 219 -19.34 4.76 -6.50
C THR A 219 -18.74 4.03 -5.30
N PRO A 220 -17.94 2.96 -5.47
CA PRO A 220 -17.37 2.24 -4.34
C PRO A 220 -16.70 3.24 -3.40
N SER A 221 -17.30 3.44 -2.23
CA SER A 221 -16.74 4.30 -1.20
C SER A 221 -15.34 3.78 -0.93
N THR A 222 -14.33 4.63 -1.05
CA THR A 222 -12.95 4.24 -0.84
C THR A 222 -12.80 3.63 0.55
N VAL A 223 -12.61 2.31 0.65
CA VAL A 223 -12.30 1.65 1.92
C VAL A 223 -10.83 1.84 2.17
N LEU A 224 -10.54 2.97 2.81
CA LEU A 224 -9.20 3.38 3.19
C LEU A 224 -8.77 2.64 4.45
N ALA A 225 -7.46 2.46 4.62
CA ALA A 225 -6.86 2.07 5.89
C ALA A 225 -6.97 3.26 6.87
N ASN A 226 -8.20 3.59 7.22
CA ASN A 226 -8.55 4.71 8.06
C ASN A 226 -8.65 4.27 9.52
N GLU A 227 -8.96 5.23 10.36
CA GLU A 227 -9.11 5.12 11.81
C GLU A 227 -10.05 4.04 12.34
N ASN A 228 -10.85 3.38 11.50
CA ASN A 228 -11.84 2.39 11.94
C ASN A 228 -11.32 0.94 11.93
N GLY A 229 -10.09 0.69 11.48
CA GLY A 229 -9.49 -0.63 11.55
C GLY A 229 -9.40 -1.11 12.99
N ARG A 230 -9.96 -2.29 13.27
CA ARG A 230 -9.93 -2.88 14.60
C ARG A 230 -8.66 -3.73 14.76
N PRO A 231 -7.63 -3.27 15.48
CA PRO A 231 -6.47 -4.09 15.74
C PRO A 231 -6.85 -5.18 16.75
N SER A 232 -6.38 -6.39 16.49
CA SER A 232 -6.46 -7.53 17.40
C SER A 232 -5.06 -7.91 17.84
N SER A 233 -4.85 -8.02 19.14
CA SER A 233 -3.60 -8.59 19.68
C SER A 233 -3.52 -10.06 19.31
N VAL A 234 -2.37 -10.50 18.79
CA VAL A 234 -2.09 -11.90 18.46
C VAL A 234 -1.45 -12.62 19.64
#